data_AF-A0A7G2K1G0-F1
#
_entry.id   AF-A0A7G2K1G0-F1
#
_cell.length_a   1.000
_cell.length_b   1.000
_cell.length_c   1.000
_cell.angle_alpha   90.00
_cell.angle_beta   90.00
_cell.angle_gamma   90.00
#
_symmetry.space_group_name_H-M   'P 1'
#
loop_
_entity.id
_entity.type
_entity.pdbx_description
1 polymer ?
#
loop_
_entity_poly.entity_id
_entity_poly.type
_entity_poly.pdbx_seq_one_letter_code
_entity_poly.pdbx_strand_id
1 'polypeptide(L)'
;IGHNAAGIMPESMQIELHNVANAGAASGNNPFLQMVDWCEKSIARLILGQTLTSGADGKSSTNALGNVHNEVRRDLMISDAKQIAQTITQQIILPYLQINVDPNIAPHRIPYFEFDTKEYEDLSVFAEAIPKLTGIGVQISESWVRDKFRQFIAV
;
A
#
# COMPACT_ATOMS: atom_id res chain seq x y z
N ILE A 1 31.88 -38.16 0.79
CA ILE A 1 33.28 -38.56 0.50
C ILE A 1 34.05 -37.29 0.15
N GLY A 2 35.20 -37.08 0.77
CA GLY A 2 35.99 -35.84 0.64
C GLY A 2 36.50 -35.62 -0.79
N HIS A 3 36.81 -34.36 -1.09
CA HIS A 3 37.17 -33.84 -2.42
C HIS A 3 38.30 -34.58 -3.15
N ASN A 4 39.08 -35.44 -2.49
CA ASN A 4 40.02 -36.35 -3.13
C ASN A 4 40.14 -37.65 -2.32
N ALA A 5 39.40 -38.69 -2.72
CA ALA A 5 39.58 -40.05 -2.23
C ALA A 5 39.92 -40.97 -3.41
N ALA A 6 41.10 -41.60 -3.37
CA ALA A 6 41.53 -42.61 -4.34
C ALA A 6 41.67 -43.96 -3.63
N GLY A 7 41.07 -45.00 -4.20
CA GLY A 7 41.13 -46.38 -3.68
C GLY A 7 41.14 -47.37 -4.83
N ILE A 8 41.88 -48.47 -4.66
CA ILE A 8 41.93 -49.58 -5.62
C ILE A 8 40.78 -50.54 -5.26
N MET A 9 39.82 -50.72 -6.16
CA MET A 9 38.64 -51.58 -5.95
C MET A 9 38.69 -52.81 -6.87
N PRO A 10 38.46 -54.03 -6.36
CA PRO A 10 38.34 -55.24 -7.18
C PRO A 10 37.01 -55.26 -7.96
N GLU A 11 36.99 -55.93 -9.11
CA GLU A 11 35.87 -55.91 -10.09
C GLU A 11 34.53 -56.43 -9.51
N SER A 12 34.57 -57.26 -8.46
CA SER A 12 33.38 -57.75 -7.75
C SER A 12 32.70 -56.69 -6.86
N MET A 13 33.32 -55.52 -6.67
CA MET A 13 32.79 -54.42 -5.88
C MET A 13 32.33 -53.29 -6.82
N GLN A 14 31.12 -53.43 -7.35
CA GLN A 14 30.50 -52.37 -8.16
C GLN A 14 29.84 -51.33 -7.24
N ILE A 15 30.20 -50.06 -7.42
CA ILE A 15 29.54 -48.93 -6.75
C ILE A 15 28.75 -48.16 -7.82
N GLU A 16 27.43 -48.24 -7.75
CA GLU A 16 26.53 -47.44 -8.58
C GLU A 16 26.25 -46.11 -7.88
N LEU A 17 26.87 -45.04 -8.38
CA LEU A 17 26.57 -43.67 -7.93
C LEU A 17 25.29 -43.22 -8.64
N HIS A 18 24.14 -43.35 -7.98
CA HIS A 18 22.91 -42.76 -8.47
C HIS A 18 23.08 -41.24 -8.50
N ASN A 19 23.25 -40.70 -9.70
CA ASN A 19 23.59 -39.31 -9.93
C ASN A 19 22.36 -38.41 -9.69
N VAL A 20 22.09 -38.02 -8.45
CA VAL A 20 21.00 -37.08 -8.10
C VAL A 20 21.30 -35.66 -8.62
N ALA A 21 22.55 -35.38 -8.99
CA ALA A 21 23.00 -34.07 -9.46
C ALA A 21 22.32 -33.59 -10.76
N ASN A 22 21.80 -34.51 -11.59
CA ASN A 22 21.18 -34.15 -12.86
C ASN A 22 19.72 -33.69 -12.75
N ALA A 23 19.08 -33.80 -11.58
CA ALA A 23 17.69 -33.37 -11.40
C ALA A 23 17.55 -31.88 -11.03
N GLY A 24 18.65 -31.16 -10.71
CA GLY A 24 18.57 -29.76 -10.30
C GLY A 24 19.81 -28.89 -10.49
N ALA A 25 20.99 -29.46 -10.81
CA ALA A 25 22.21 -28.68 -11.01
C ALA A 25 22.55 -28.43 -12.49
N ALA A 26 21.99 -29.21 -13.43
CA ALA A 26 22.30 -29.13 -14.86
C ALA A 26 21.42 -28.13 -15.65
N SER A 27 20.24 -27.81 -15.16
CA SER A 27 19.42 -26.70 -15.66
C SER A 27 19.66 -25.52 -14.72
N GLY A 28 20.22 -24.40 -15.21
CA GLY A 28 20.61 -23.21 -14.43
C GLY A 28 19.49 -22.45 -13.72
N ASN A 29 18.60 -23.16 -13.04
CA ASN A 29 17.45 -22.67 -12.32
C ASN A 29 17.50 -23.31 -10.94
N ASN A 30 18.13 -22.61 -9.99
CA ASN A 30 18.19 -23.04 -8.60
C ASN A 30 16.76 -22.95 -8.01
N PRO A 31 16.09 -24.08 -7.71
CA PRO A 31 14.68 -24.08 -7.33
C PRO A 31 14.44 -23.34 -6.00
N PHE A 32 15.44 -23.31 -5.11
CA PHE A 32 15.35 -22.56 -3.86
C PHE A 32 15.34 -21.05 -4.12
N LEU A 33 16.14 -20.58 -5.08
CA LEU A 33 16.18 -19.16 -5.43
C LEU A 33 14.87 -18.70 -6.08
N GLN A 34 14.25 -19.55 -6.90
CA GLN A 34 12.92 -19.28 -7.46
C GLN A 34 11.83 -19.21 -6.38
N MET A 35 11.89 -20.12 -5.40
CA MET A 35 10.94 -20.11 -4.29
C MET A 35 11.07 -18.83 -3.47
N VAL A 36 12.31 -18.39 -3.18
CA VAL A 36 12.56 -17.14 -2.45
C VAL A 36 12.03 -15.94 -3.21
N ASP A 37 12.32 -15.82 -4.51
CA ASP A 37 11.83 -14.73 -5.36
C ASP A 37 10.29 -14.68 -5.42
N TRP A 38 9.63 -15.86 -5.49
CA TRP A 38 8.17 -15.93 -5.44
C TRP A 38 7.61 -15.49 -4.09
N CYS A 39 8.21 -15.92 -2.98
CA CYS A 39 7.80 -15.52 -1.63
C CYS A 39 7.94 -14.00 -1.43
N GLU A 40 9.09 -13.43 -1.79
CA GLU A 40 9.35 -11.98 -1.66
C GLU A 40 8.36 -11.16 -2.48
N LYS A 41 8.10 -11.56 -3.74
CA LYS A 41 7.10 -10.89 -4.59
C LYS A 41 5.69 -11.00 -4.03
N SER A 42 5.34 -12.13 -3.41
CA SER A 42 4.02 -12.35 -2.82
C SER A 42 3.82 -11.50 -1.56
N ILE A 43 4.83 -11.42 -0.69
CA ILE A 43 4.81 -10.58 0.51
C ILE A 43 4.70 -9.11 0.12
N ALA A 44 5.48 -8.66 -0.88
CA ALA A 44 5.43 -7.29 -1.33
C ALA A 44 4.05 -6.91 -1.88
N ARG A 45 3.39 -7.81 -2.63
CA ARG A 45 2.01 -7.59 -3.11
C ARG A 45 1.00 -7.54 -1.97
N LEU A 46 1.16 -8.38 -0.96
CA LEU A 46 0.28 -8.43 0.20
C LEU A 46 0.35 -7.13 1.02
N ILE A 47 1.56 -6.59 1.21
CA ILE A 47 1.76 -5.39 2.03
C ILE A 47 1.47 -4.12 1.23
N LEU A 48 2.04 -3.97 0.03
CA LEU A 48 1.94 -2.74 -0.75
C LEU A 48 0.67 -2.68 -1.61
N GLY A 49 -0.05 -3.80 -1.78
CA GLY A 49 -1.20 -3.91 -2.66
C GLY A 49 -0.86 -3.84 -4.15
N GLN A 50 0.44 -3.79 -4.51
CA GLN A 50 0.89 -3.52 -5.87
C GLN A 50 2.25 -4.14 -6.24
N THR A 51 2.56 -4.15 -7.54
CA THR A 51 3.71 -4.87 -8.10
C THR A 51 4.84 -4.00 -8.66
N LEU A 52 4.61 -2.71 -8.95
CA LEU A 52 5.62 -1.88 -9.61
C LEU A 52 6.81 -1.57 -8.69
N THR A 53 6.57 -1.28 -7.41
CA THR A 53 7.62 -0.95 -6.45
C THR A 53 8.48 -2.15 -6.02
N SER A 54 8.05 -3.37 -6.33
CA SER A 54 8.66 -4.62 -5.83
C SER A 54 9.11 -5.58 -6.93
N GLY A 55 8.90 -5.26 -8.21
CA GLY A 55 9.27 -6.16 -9.30
C GLY A 55 9.03 -5.62 -10.70
N ALA A 56 9.15 -4.30 -10.91
CA ALA A 56 9.19 -3.74 -12.25
C ALA A 56 10.49 -4.17 -12.95
N ASP A 57 10.44 -5.33 -13.59
CA ASP A 57 11.54 -5.91 -14.37
C ASP A 57 11.78 -5.09 -15.66
N GLY A 58 12.27 -3.86 -15.49
CA GLY A 58 12.94 -2.97 -16.45
C GLY A 58 12.26 -2.62 -17.78
N LYS A 59 11.17 -3.29 -18.19
CA LYS A 59 10.70 -3.32 -19.58
C LYS A 59 9.35 -2.64 -19.82
N SER A 60 8.61 -2.25 -18.78
CA SER A 60 7.36 -1.50 -18.97
C SER A 60 6.96 -0.64 -17.75
N SER A 61 7.91 0.12 -17.18
CA SER A 61 7.56 1.25 -16.32
C SER A 61 7.14 2.43 -17.20
N THR A 62 5.87 2.44 -17.64
CA THR A 62 5.28 3.62 -18.26
C THR A 62 4.80 4.59 -17.17
N ASN A 63 4.91 5.90 -17.39
CA ASN A 63 4.46 6.91 -16.41
C ASN A 63 2.99 6.74 -16.00
N ALA A 64 2.15 6.23 -16.92
CA ALA A 64 0.75 5.90 -16.65
C ALA A 64 0.59 4.79 -15.60
N LEU A 65 1.45 3.77 -15.63
CA LEU A 65 1.43 2.68 -14.64
C LEU A 65 1.89 3.20 -13.27
N GLY A 66 2.90 4.08 -13.24
CA GLY A 66 3.34 4.75 -12.01
C GLY A 66 2.25 5.56 -11.32
N ASN A 67 1.39 6.24 -12.08
CA ASN A 67 0.27 7.00 -11.53
C ASN A 67 -0.79 6.11 -10.88
N VAL A 68 -1.20 5.02 -11.55
CA VAL A 68 -2.14 4.02 -10.99
C VAL A 68 -1.60 3.42 -9.69
N HIS A 69 -0.29 3.21 -9.59
CA HIS A 69 0.35 2.73 -8.38
C HIS A 69 0.42 3.77 -7.24
N ASN A 70 0.45 5.05 -7.57
CA ASN A 70 0.31 6.10 -6.56
C ASN A 70 -1.12 6.17 -6.00
N GLU A 71 -2.13 5.92 -6.85
CA GLU A 71 -3.53 5.85 -6.42
C GLU A 71 -3.75 4.72 -5.40
N VAL A 72 -3.24 3.51 -5.67
CA VAL A 72 -3.36 2.37 -4.72
C VAL A 72 -2.73 2.67 -3.36
N ARG A 73 -1.54 3.29 -3.34
CA ARG A 73 -0.90 3.70 -2.08
C ARG A 73 -1.78 4.69 -1.32
N ARG A 74 -2.40 5.63 -2.03
CA ARG A 74 -3.25 6.65 -1.44
C ARG A 74 -4.55 6.07 -0.90
N ASP A 75 -5.17 5.13 -1.60
CA ASP A 75 -6.36 4.43 -1.13
C ASP A 75 -6.09 3.67 0.18
N LEU A 76 -4.93 3.01 0.26
CA LEU A 76 -4.50 2.34 1.49
C LEU A 76 -4.29 3.33 2.63
N MET A 77 -3.61 4.46 2.38
CA MET A 77 -3.43 5.53 3.36
C MET A 77 -4.76 6.09 3.86
N ILE A 78 -5.74 6.31 2.97
CA ILE A 78 -7.08 6.79 3.35
C ILE A 78 -7.81 5.75 4.21
N SER A 79 -7.72 4.47 3.85
CA SER A 79 -8.29 3.37 4.62
C SER A 79 -7.70 3.30 6.04
N ASP A 80 -6.38 3.39 6.16
CA ASP A 80 -5.69 3.37 7.44
C ASP A 80 -6.04 4.60 8.29
N ALA A 81 -6.08 5.78 7.67
CA ALA A 81 -6.51 7.01 8.32
C ALA A 81 -7.93 6.89 8.90
N LYS A 82 -8.88 6.30 8.15
CA LYS A 82 -10.24 6.05 8.64
C LYS A 82 -10.28 5.12 9.85
N GLN A 83 -9.50 4.03 9.83
CA GLN A 83 -9.42 3.09 10.95
C GLN A 83 -8.83 3.74 12.21
N ILE A 84 -7.77 4.53 12.05
CA ILE A 84 -7.17 5.28 13.15
C ILE A 84 -8.13 6.34 13.68
N ALA A 85 -8.82 7.07 12.80
CA ALA A 85 -9.78 8.09 13.19
C ALA A 85 -10.95 7.52 14.00
N GLN A 86 -11.46 6.34 13.61
CA GLN A 86 -12.46 5.60 14.39
C GLN A 86 -11.91 5.21 15.76
N THR A 87 -10.66 4.76 15.82
CA THR A 87 -9.99 4.37 17.07
C THR A 87 -9.85 5.56 18.01
N ILE A 88 -9.39 6.71 17.53
CA ILE A 88 -9.29 7.96 18.30
C ILE A 88 -10.67 8.38 18.82
N THR A 89 -11.69 8.32 17.96
CA THR A 89 -13.06 8.70 18.35
C THR A 89 -13.59 7.81 19.46
N GLN A 90 -13.40 6.49 19.36
CA GLN A 90 -13.95 5.52 20.32
C GLN A 90 -13.12 5.43 21.60
N GLN A 91 -11.80 5.52 21.53
CA GLN A 91 -10.92 5.26 22.67
C GLN A 91 -10.43 6.52 23.38
N ILE A 92 -10.55 7.70 22.75
CA ILE A 92 -10.09 8.96 23.34
C ILE A 92 -11.27 9.92 23.52
N ILE A 93 -11.98 10.24 22.44
CA ILE A 93 -13.03 11.27 22.47
C ILE A 93 -14.24 10.81 23.30
N LEU A 94 -14.73 9.60 23.05
CA LEU A 94 -15.86 9.04 23.80
C LEU A 94 -15.60 8.99 25.31
N PRO A 95 -14.51 8.35 25.82
CA PRO A 95 -14.28 8.30 27.26
C PRO A 95 -14.03 9.68 27.89
N TYR A 96 -13.40 10.60 27.16
CA TYR A 96 -13.27 11.99 27.62
C TYR A 96 -14.64 12.65 27.85
N LEU A 97 -15.59 12.47 26.92
CA LEU A 97 -16.95 13.00 27.06
C LEU A 97 -17.74 12.29 28.14
N GLN A 98 -17.58 10.98 28.29
CA GLN A 98 -18.26 10.20 29.33
C GLN A 98 -17.86 10.64 30.75
N ILE A 99 -16.60 11.02 30.93
CA ILE A 99 -16.09 11.48 32.23
C ILE A 99 -16.48 12.93 32.50
N ASN A 100 -16.41 13.82 31.49
CA ASN A 100 -16.52 15.27 31.69
C ASN A 100 -17.92 15.85 31.40
N VAL A 101 -18.76 15.18 30.60
CA VAL A 101 -20.03 15.74 30.10
C VAL A 101 -21.21 14.89 30.53
N ASP A 102 -21.28 13.65 30.06
CA ASP A 102 -22.39 12.74 30.34
C ASP A 102 -21.94 11.27 30.20
N PRO A 103 -21.96 10.48 31.29
CA PRO A 103 -21.63 9.06 31.24
C PRO A 103 -22.44 8.24 30.23
N ASN A 104 -23.67 8.66 29.93
CA ASN A 104 -24.59 7.96 29.03
C ASN A 104 -24.79 8.70 27.70
N ILE A 105 -23.78 9.45 27.24
CA ILE A 105 -23.87 10.21 25.99
C ILE A 105 -24.32 9.32 24.82
N ALA A 106 -25.35 9.77 24.12
CA ALA A 106 -25.90 9.01 23.01
C ALA A 106 -24.90 8.95 21.84
N PRO A 107 -24.73 7.79 21.16
CA PRO A 107 -23.70 7.60 20.14
C PRO A 107 -23.71 8.61 18.99
N HIS A 108 -24.89 9.14 18.63
CA HIS A 108 -25.08 10.10 17.54
C HIS A 108 -24.66 11.54 17.90
N ARG A 109 -24.33 11.82 19.17
CA ARG A 109 -23.90 13.14 19.64
C ARG A 109 -22.39 13.24 19.85
N ILE A 110 -21.66 12.16 19.59
CA ILE A 110 -20.21 12.12 19.72
C ILE A 110 -19.61 12.78 18.47
N PRO A 111 -18.72 13.78 18.63
CA PRO A 111 -17.99 14.33 17.50
C PRO A 111 -17.03 13.27 16.94
N TYR A 112 -16.99 13.17 15.61
CA TYR A 112 -16.10 12.24 14.93
C TYR A 112 -14.78 12.92 14.60
N PHE A 113 -13.68 12.25 14.89
CA PHE A 113 -12.37 12.64 14.39
C PHE A 113 -12.27 12.26 12.92
N GLU A 114 -11.71 13.15 12.08
CA GLU A 114 -11.45 12.89 10.67
C GLU A 114 -10.11 13.51 10.28
N PHE A 115 -9.29 12.76 9.53
CA PHE A 115 -8.06 13.27 8.95
C PHE A 115 -8.34 13.97 7.62
N ASP A 116 -7.71 15.12 7.39
CA ASP A 116 -7.72 15.73 6.06
C ASP A 116 -6.86 14.90 5.09
N THR A 117 -7.53 14.16 4.21
CA THR A 117 -6.91 13.30 3.19
C THR A 117 -7.16 13.83 1.77
N LYS A 118 -7.66 15.08 1.67
CA LYS A 118 -7.95 15.71 0.38
C LYS A 118 -6.67 15.87 -0.43
N GLU A 119 -6.83 15.73 -1.75
CA GLU A 119 -5.72 15.96 -2.67
C GLU A 119 -5.48 17.46 -2.78
N TYR A 120 -4.21 17.85 -2.79
CA TYR A 120 -3.83 19.23 -3.09
C TYR A 120 -4.04 19.46 -4.58
N GLU A 121 -5.28 19.73 -4.98
CA GLU A 121 -5.54 20.33 -6.28
C GLU A 121 -4.95 21.74 -6.30
N ASP A 122 -4.53 22.22 -7.46
CA ASP A 122 -4.01 23.58 -7.58
C ASP A 122 -5.15 24.59 -7.34
N LEU A 123 -5.20 25.14 -6.12
CA LEU A 123 -6.20 26.13 -5.70
C LEU A 123 -6.20 27.35 -6.62
N SER A 124 -5.08 27.66 -7.29
CA SER A 124 -5.01 28.79 -8.23
C SER A 124 -5.91 28.58 -9.44
N VAL A 125 -5.94 27.35 -9.99
CA VAL A 125 -6.79 26.97 -11.12
C VAL A 125 -8.26 27.13 -10.76
N PHE A 126 -8.65 26.70 -9.54
CA PHE A 126 -10.01 26.86 -9.06
C PHE A 126 -10.38 28.32 -8.81
N ALA A 127 -9.47 29.11 -8.21
CA ALA A 127 -9.69 30.54 -7.97
C ALA A 127 -9.87 31.33 -9.27
N GLU A 128 -9.19 30.94 -10.35
CA GLU A 128 -9.35 31.56 -11.67
C GLU A 128 -10.60 31.06 -12.44
N ALA A 129 -11.02 29.81 -12.24
CA ALA A 129 -12.15 29.21 -12.93
C ALA A 129 -13.51 29.63 -12.34
N ILE A 130 -13.61 29.75 -11.01
CA ILE A 130 -14.87 30.07 -10.33
C ILE A 130 -15.51 31.37 -10.83
N PRO A 131 -14.79 32.51 -10.96
CA PRO A 131 -15.37 33.76 -11.48
C PRO A 131 -15.88 33.64 -12.93
N LYS A 132 -15.23 32.82 -13.76
CA LYS A 132 -15.64 32.60 -15.16
C LYS A 132 -16.94 31.80 -15.23
N LEU A 133 -17.10 30.80 -14.35
CA LEU A 133 -18.29 29.96 -14.28
C LEU A 133 -19.49 30.72 -13.70
N THR A 134 -19.28 31.51 -12.64
CA THR A 134 -20.35 32.36 -12.08
C THR A 134 -20.75 33.46 -13.06
N GLY A 135 -19.81 34.00 -13.85
CA GLY A 135 -20.08 34.96 -14.91
C GLY A 135 -20.97 34.42 -16.05
N ILE A 136 -21.00 33.11 -16.29
CA ILE A 136 -21.88 32.44 -17.27
C ILE A 136 -23.24 32.06 -16.63
N GLY A 137 -23.44 32.35 -15.35
CA GLY A 137 -24.70 32.14 -14.63
C GLY A 137 -24.79 30.82 -13.85
N VAL A 138 -23.69 30.04 -13.76
CA VAL A 138 -23.65 28.84 -12.92
C VAL A 138 -23.77 29.25 -11.46
N GLN A 139 -24.80 28.73 -10.78
CA GLN A 139 -25.00 28.95 -9.35
C GLN A 139 -24.15 27.95 -8.56
N ILE A 140 -23.11 28.44 -7.90
CA ILE A 140 -22.21 27.63 -7.07
C ILE A 140 -22.53 27.93 -5.60
N SER A 141 -22.83 26.90 -4.81
CA SER A 141 -23.09 27.07 -3.38
C SER A 141 -21.83 27.47 -2.62
N GLU A 142 -21.96 28.43 -1.70
CA GLU A 142 -20.85 28.88 -0.85
C GLU A 142 -20.26 27.75 0.00
N SER A 143 -21.10 26.81 0.48
CA SER A 143 -20.66 25.64 1.24
C SER A 143 -19.69 24.77 0.46
N TRP A 144 -19.95 24.55 -0.83
CA TRP A 144 -19.08 23.79 -1.72
C TRP A 144 -17.74 24.48 -1.95
N VAL A 145 -17.75 25.80 -2.17
CA VAL A 145 -16.51 26.59 -2.30
C VAL A 145 -15.70 26.52 -1.01
N ARG A 146 -16.34 26.75 0.14
CA ARG A 146 -15.66 26.65 1.45
C ARG A 146 -15.10 25.26 1.71
N ASP A 147 -15.79 24.19 1.32
CA ASP A 147 -15.28 22.83 1.48
C ASP A 147 -14.08 22.55 0.56
N LYS A 148 -14.09 23.07 -0.67
CA LYS A 148 -12.96 22.99 -1.60
C LYS A 148 -11.75 23.83 -1.17
N PHE A 149 -11.96 24.98 -0.53
CA PHE A 149 -10.89 25.87 -0.02
C PHE A 149 -10.57 25.67 1.47
N ARG A 150 -11.12 24.64 2.13
CA ARG A 150 -11.05 24.44 3.59
C ARG A 150 -9.65 24.18 4.15
N GLN A 151 -8.62 24.14 3.32
CA GLN A 151 -7.21 24.03 3.73
C GLN A 151 -6.73 25.20 4.61
N PHE A 152 -7.49 26.29 4.76
CA PHE A 152 -7.02 27.50 5.47
C PHE A 152 -7.74 27.88 6.77
N ILE A 153 -8.89 27.29 7.13
CA ILE A 153 -9.63 27.77 8.32
C ILE A 153 -10.29 26.60 9.05
N ALA A 154 -9.59 26.07 10.04
CA ALA A 154 -10.20 25.40 11.19
C ALA A 154 -10.40 26.46 12.28
N VAL A 155 -11.64 26.93 12.45
CA VAL A 155 -12.15 27.61 13.64
C VAL A 155 -13.41 26.88 14.06
#